data_AF-A0A821MZ85-F1
#
_entry.id   AF-A0A821MZ85-F1
#
_cell.length_a   1.000
_cell.length_b   1.000
_cell.length_c   1.000
_cell.angle_alpha   90.00
_cell.angle_beta   90.00
_cell.angle_gamma   90.00
#
_symmetry.space_group_name_H-M   'P 1'
#
loop_
_entity.id
_entity.type
_entity.pdbx_description
1 polymer ?
#
loop_
_entity_poly.entity_id
_entity_poly.type
_entity_poly.pdbx_seq_one_letter_code
_entity_poly.pdbx_strand_id
1 'polypeptide(L)'
;MITVDDNFTERVVKYECADDLNNEDHDNLGKSITQHCKSYVFTLQDGRNRGQKLRIIDTPGIGDTEGLNQDDKNMQHVLSYINNLTHLNAICILLKPNNSRLTVFFRSRFTQLIDMLGENICDRIIFCFTNARSTFYTPGDTGPLLKA
;
A
#
# COMPACT_ATOMS: atom_id res chain seq x y z
N MET A 1 14.71 6.82 -5.38
CA MET A 1 15.39 6.63 -6.69
C MET A 1 14.58 5.61 -7.46
N ILE A 2 14.27 5.86 -8.74
CA ILE A 2 13.60 4.89 -9.62
C ILE A 2 14.56 4.51 -10.73
N THR A 3 14.54 3.26 -11.18
CA THR A 3 15.20 2.86 -12.43
C THR A 3 14.17 2.88 -13.55
N VAL A 4 14.47 3.66 -14.59
CA VAL A 4 13.70 3.65 -15.84
C VAL A 4 14.47 2.84 -16.87
N ASP A 5 13.73 2.23 -17.81
CA ASP A 5 14.24 1.47 -18.95
C ASP A 5 15.06 0.20 -18.65
N ASP A 6 15.40 -0.54 -19.72
CA ASP A 6 16.15 -1.80 -19.65
C ASP A 6 17.62 -1.61 -19.25
N ASN A 7 18.11 -0.35 -19.25
CA ASN A 7 19.46 -0.01 -18.80
C ASN A 7 19.50 0.39 -17.32
N PHE A 8 18.37 0.28 -16.61
CA PHE A 8 18.26 0.60 -15.19
C PHE A 8 18.70 2.03 -14.86
N THR A 9 18.43 2.98 -15.76
CA THR A 9 18.85 4.37 -15.59
C THR A 9 18.22 4.96 -14.33
N GLU A 10 19.06 5.36 -13.37
CA GLU A 10 18.61 5.92 -12.10
C GLU A 10 18.09 7.35 -12.29
N ARG A 11 16.88 7.62 -11.77
CA ARG A 11 16.33 8.97 -11.65
C ARG A 11 15.95 9.27 -10.22
N VAL A 12 16.37 10.46 -9.76
CA VAL A 12 15.91 11.04 -8.50
C VAL A 12 14.52 11.62 -8.72
N VAL A 13 13.54 11.08 -8.00
CA VAL A 13 12.17 11.59 -8.03
C VAL A 13 12.02 12.55 -6.86
N LYS A 14 11.72 13.82 -7.16
CA LYS A 14 11.36 14.81 -6.16
C LYS A 14 9.84 14.75 -5.98
N TYR A 15 9.39 14.63 -4.74
CA TYR A 15 7.97 14.71 -4.37
C TYR A 15 7.75 15.93 -3.49
N GLU A 16 6.58 16.53 -3.61
CA GLU A 16 6.13 17.55 -2.67
C GLU A 16 5.64 16.83 -1.40
N CYS A 17 6.43 16.92 -0.34
CA CYS A 17 6.09 16.38 0.97
C CYS A 17 5.48 17.51 1.81
N ALA A 18 4.27 17.31 2.33
CA ALA A 18 3.62 18.32 3.16
C ALA A 18 4.22 18.40 4.59
N ASP A 19 4.84 17.31 5.06
CA ASP A 19 5.30 17.19 6.46
C ASP A 19 6.72 16.58 6.54
N ASP A 20 7.66 17.35 7.12
CA ASP A 20 9.05 16.95 7.44
C ASP A 20 9.19 16.25 8.81
N LEU A 21 8.07 15.82 9.40
CA LEU A 21 8.08 15.11 10.69
C LEU A 21 8.55 13.66 10.52
N ASN A 22 9.31 13.16 11.49
CA ASN A 22 9.69 11.75 11.62
C ASN A 22 8.41 10.91 11.77
N ASN A 23 8.05 10.17 10.72
CA ASN A 23 6.86 9.32 10.65
C ASN A 23 7.19 7.81 10.65
N GLU A 24 8.47 7.48 10.84
CA GLU A 24 8.97 6.11 10.86
C GLU A 24 9.50 5.77 12.26
N ASP A 25 9.06 4.64 12.80
CA ASP A 25 9.57 4.04 14.04
C ASP A 25 10.24 2.70 13.71
N HIS A 26 11.56 2.65 13.85
CA HIS A 26 12.37 1.46 13.62
C HIS A 26 12.79 0.78 14.93
N ASP A 27 12.46 1.37 16.08
CA ASP A 27 12.97 0.94 17.38
C ASP A 27 12.16 -0.24 17.96
N ASN A 28 10.98 -0.52 17.38
CA ASN A 28 10.05 -1.52 17.90
C ASN A 28 9.79 -2.66 16.90
N LEU A 29 10.30 -3.85 17.21
CA LEU A 29 10.04 -5.05 16.40
C LEU A 29 8.56 -5.45 16.42
N GLY A 30 8.00 -5.70 15.23
CA GLY A 30 6.64 -6.19 15.06
C GLY A 30 5.56 -5.10 15.02
N LYS A 31 5.96 -3.82 15.03
CA LYS A 31 5.09 -2.67 14.76
C LYS A 31 5.13 -2.29 13.29
N SER A 32 4.10 -1.57 12.87
CA SER A 32 4.17 -0.78 11.65
C SER A 32 5.32 0.21 11.79
N ILE A 33 6.20 0.26 10.79
CA ILE A 33 7.25 1.28 10.71
C ILE A 33 6.60 2.64 10.47
N THR A 34 5.67 2.73 9.51
CA THR A 34 4.90 3.95 9.22
C THR A 34 3.89 4.22 10.36
N GLN A 35 3.99 5.37 11.03
CA GLN A 35 3.11 5.70 12.17
C GLN A 35 1.79 6.34 11.75
N HIS A 36 1.82 7.20 10.72
CA HIS A 36 0.64 7.87 10.19
C HIS A 36 0.61 7.82 8.65
N CYS A 37 -0.60 7.82 8.09
CA CYS A 37 -0.80 7.98 6.65
C CYS A 37 -0.09 9.22 6.10
N LYS A 38 0.62 9.07 4.99
CA LYS A 38 1.39 10.15 4.36
C LYS A 38 1.14 10.19 2.86
N SER A 39 0.85 11.39 2.35
CA SER A 39 0.65 11.62 0.91
C SER A 39 1.94 12.07 0.24
N TYR A 40 2.27 11.43 -0.87
CA TYR A 40 3.32 11.82 -1.79
C TYR A 40 2.68 12.23 -3.11
N VAL A 41 2.87 13.49 -3.52
CA VAL A 41 2.26 14.03 -4.73
C VAL A 41 3.32 14.23 -5.81
N PHE A 42 3.03 13.70 -7.00
CA PHE A 42 3.88 13.78 -8.18
C PHE A 42 3.10 14.43 -9.32
N THR A 43 3.70 15.44 -9.96
CA THR A 43 3.16 15.99 -11.21
C THR A 43 3.71 15.20 -12.38
N LEU A 44 2.83 14.55 -13.14
CA LEU A 44 3.21 13.74 -14.30
C LEU A 44 3.70 14.66 -15.42
N GLN A 45 4.89 14.39 -15.95
CA GLN A 45 5.56 15.28 -16.92
C GLN A 45 5.41 14.82 -18.37
N ASP A 46 5.09 13.55 -18.60
CA ASP A 46 5.15 12.91 -19.92
C ASP A 46 3.85 12.17 -20.28
N GLY A 47 3.66 11.94 -21.59
CA GLY A 47 2.53 11.17 -22.13
C GLY A 47 1.19 11.90 -22.09
N ARG A 48 0.10 11.13 -22.22
CA ARG A 48 -1.29 11.67 -22.25
C ARG A 48 -1.75 12.30 -20.93
N ASN A 49 -1.03 12.02 -19.84
CA ASN A 49 -1.39 12.43 -18.48
C ASN A 49 -0.55 13.61 -17.99
N ARG A 50 0.18 14.29 -18.89
CA ARG A 50 1.03 15.44 -18.55
C ARG A 50 0.23 16.53 -17.84
N GLY A 51 0.77 17.03 -16.72
CA GLY A 51 0.15 18.04 -15.86
C GLY A 51 -0.84 17.47 -14.83
N GLN A 52 -1.20 16.19 -14.90
CA GLN A 52 -2.01 15.55 -13.86
C GLN A 52 -1.18 15.27 -12.60
N LYS A 53 -1.85 15.29 -11.45
CA LYS A 53 -1.24 14.96 -10.15
C LYS A 53 -1.54 13.51 -9.80
N LEU A 54 -0.48 12.73 -9.57
CA LEU A 54 -0.55 11.41 -8.97
C LEU A 54 -0.31 11.56 -7.46
N ARG A 55 -1.25 11.09 -6.64
CA ARG A 55 -1.09 11.01 -5.18
C ARG A 55 -0.93 9.55 -4.78
N ILE A 56 0.19 9.23 -4.16
CA ILE A 56 0.42 7.94 -3.50
C ILE A 56 0.24 8.17 -2.00
N ILE A 57 -0.55 7.33 -1.36
CA ILE A 57 -0.80 7.38 0.08
C ILE A 57 -0.11 6.17 0.68
N ASP A 58 0.95 6.41 1.45
CA ASP A 58 1.56 5.39 2.28
C ASP A 58 0.79 5.30 3.60
N THR A 59 0.59 4.10 4.11
CA THR A 59 -0.25 3.83 5.29
C THR A 59 0.51 3.06 6.34
N PRO A 60 0.17 3.21 7.63
CA PRO A 60 0.56 2.24 8.64
C PRO A 60 0.15 0.82 8.23
N GLY A 61 0.95 -0.16 8.62
CA GLY A 61 0.66 -1.57 8.41
C GLY A 61 -0.66 -1.97 9.08
N ILE A 62 -1.47 -2.70 8.31
CA ILE A 62 -2.67 -3.37 8.79
C ILE A 62 -2.29 -4.83 8.94
N GLY A 63 -2.38 -5.35 10.16
CA GLY A 63 -2.01 -6.71 10.49
C GLY A 63 -0.66 -6.87 11.17
N ASP A 64 -0.15 -5.80 11.78
CA ASP A 64 1.08 -5.85 12.55
C ASP A 64 0.84 -6.42 13.95
N THR A 65 1.83 -7.16 14.44
CA THR A 65 1.72 -8.13 15.55
C THR A 65 1.50 -7.54 16.95
N GLU A 66 1.15 -6.25 17.05
CA GLU A 66 0.89 -5.53 18.31
C GLU A 66 -0.49 -5.82 18.93
N GLY A 67 -1.29 -6.67 18.28
CA GLY A 67 -2.59 -7.12 18.76
C GLY A 67 -3.77 -6.37 18.13
N LEU A 68 -4.96 -6.96 18.31
CA LEU A 68 -6.19 -6.55 17.64
C LEU A 68 -6.51 -5.06 17.81
N ASN A 69 -6.25 -4.49 19.00
CA ASN A 69 -6.59 -3.11 19.32
C ASN A 69 -5.74 -2.08 18.55
N GLN A 70 -4.49 -2.39 18.21
CA GLN A 70 -3.64 -1.45 17.47
C GLN A 70 -3.97 -1.48 15.98
N ASP A 71 -4.26 -2.66 15.45
CA ASP A 71 -4.77 -2.84 14.10
C ASP A 71 -6.06 -2.04 13.85
N ASP A 72 -7.00 -2.09 14.79
CA ASP A 72 -8.26 -1.34 14.68
C ASP A 72 -8.00 0.18 14.64
N LYS A 73 -7.02 0.68 15.41
CA LYS A 73 -6.60 2.09 15.36
C LYS A 73 -5.95 2.43 14.03
N ASN A 74 -5.05 1.59 13.51
CA ASN A 74 -4.41 1.80 12.22
C ASN A 74 -5.46 1.82 11.10
N MET A 75 -6.42 0.91 11.13
CA MET A 75 -7.53 0.85 10.17
C MET A 75 -8.40 2.12 10.25
N GLN A 76 -8.82 2.52 11.45
CA GLN A 76 -9.59 3.76 11.65
C GLN A 76 -8.82 5.00 11.17
N HIS A 77 -7.51 5.05 11.41
CA HIS A 77 -6.64 6.13 10.95
C HIS A 77 -6.60 6.19 9.42
N VAL A 78 -6.40 5.05 8.75
CA VAL A 78 -6.42 4.96 7.28
C VAL A 78 -7.76 5.42 6.72
N LEU A 79 -8.86 4.96 7.30
CA LEU A 79 -10.21 5.30 6.85
C LEU A 79 -10.53 6.78 7.04
N SER A 80 -10.18 7.35 8.19
CA SER A 80 -10.30 8.79 8.43
C SER A 80 -9.49 9.59 7.40
N TYR A 81 -8.27 9.14 7.10
CA TYR A 81 -7.41 9.80 6.12
C TYR A 81 -8.02 9.81 4.72
N ILE A 82 -8.48 8.66 4.23
CA ILE A 82 -9.07 8.55 2.89
C ILE A 82 -10.44 9.22 2.78
N ASN A 83 -11.22 9.28 3.86
CA ASN A 83 -12.52 9.96 3.87
C ASN A 83 -12.40 11.48 3.67
N ASN A 84 -11.23 12.05 3.96
CA ASN A 84 -10.93 13.46 3.66
C ASN A 84 -10.57 13.70 2.18
N LEU A 85 -10.51 12.65 1.35
CA LEU A 85 -10.23 12.76 -0.08
C LEU A 85 -11.54 12.77 -0.87
N THR A 86 -11.58 13.58 -1.92
CA THR A 86 -12.75 13.65 -2.81
C THR A 86 -12.93 12.38 -3.62
N HIS A 87 -11.84 11.71 -3.99
CA HIS A 87 -11.85 10.50 -4.82
C HIS A 87 -10.73 9.54 -4.42
N LEU A 88 -11.05 8.24 -4.42
CA LEU A 88 -10.10 7.14 -4.30
C LEU A 88 -10.11 6.31 -5.60
N ASN A 89 -9.01 6.35 -6.34
CA ASN A 89 -8.92 5.74 -7.66
C ASN A 89 -8.57 4.25 -7.62
N ALA A 90 -7.68 3.84 -6.71
CA ALA A 90 -7.25 2.46 -6.57
C ALA A 90 -6.68 2.21 -5.18
N ILE A 91 -6.67 0.94 -4.77
CA ILE A 91 -6.02 0.48 -3.54
C ILE A 91 -4.99 -0.59 -3.94
N CYS A 92 -3.75 -0.39 -3.54
CA CYS A 92 -2.68 -1.34 -3.78
C CYS A 92 -2.43 -2.15 -2.50
N ILE A 93 -2.61 -3.47 -2.56
CA ILE A 93 -2.35 -4.39 -1.46
C ILE A 93 -1.01 -5.09 -1.70
N LEU A 94 -0.02 -4.82 -0.86
CA LEU A 94 1.32 -5.36 -0.99
C LEU A 94 1.43 -6.72 -0.28
N LEU A 95 1.86 -7.75 -1.01
CA LEU A 95 2.00 -9.12 -0.52
C LEU A 95 3.38 -9.69 -0.89
N LYS A 96 3.85 -10.69 -0.15
CA LYS A 96 4.95 -11.54 -0.61
C LYS A 96 4.39 -12.66 -1.49
N PRO A 97 5.06 -13.07 -2.57
CA PRO A 97 4.56 -14.10 -3.49
C PRO A 97 4.77 -15.54 -2.99
N ASN A 98 5.53 -15.72 -1.92
CA ASN A 98 5.84 -17.03 -1.32
C ASN A 98 5.04 -17.31 -0.04
N ASN A 99 3.90 -16.63 0.16
CA ASN A 99 2.99 -16.98 1.24
C ASN A 99 2.13 -18.17 0.78
N SER A 100 2.51 -19.36 1.22
CA SER A 100 1.75 -20.58 0.94
C SER A 100 0.38 -20.62 1.61
N ARG A 101 0.11 -19.70 2.55
CA ARG A 101 -1.18 -19.52 3.23
C ARG A 101 -1.44 -18.04 3.52
N LEU A 102 -2.63 -17.55 3.16
CA LEU A 102 -3.16 -16.31 3.72
C LEU A 102 -3.70 -16.62 5.12
N THR A 103 -3.21 -15.91 6.14
CA THR A 103 -3.66 -16.15 7.52
C THR A 103 -5.15 -15.82 7.66
N VAL A 104 -5.86 -16.51 8.55
CA VAL A 104 -7.26 -16.20 8.89
C VAL A 104 -7.40 -14.72 9.27
N PHE A 105 -6.39 -14.22 9.97
CA PHE A 105 -6.26 -12.83 10.35
C PHE A 105 -6.16 -11.87 9.17
N PHE A 106 -5.33 -12.16 8.17
CA PHE A 106 -5.28 -11.36 6.94
C PHE A 106 -6.64 -11.33 6.23
N ARG A 107 -7.31 -12.49 6.13
CA ARG A 107 -8.64 -12.57 5.49
C ARG A 107 -9.67 -11.73 6.23
N SER A 108 -9.76 -11.82 7.56
CA SER A 108 -10.73 -11.05 8.33
C SER A 108 -10.46 -9.54 8.24
N ARG A 109 -9.20 -9.13 8.30
CA ARG A 109 -8.80 -7.72 8.15
C ARG A 109 -9.10 -7.19 6.76
N PHE A 110 -8.82 -7.98 5.73
CA PHE A 110 -9.11 -7.62 4.36
C PHE A 110 -10.63 -7.48 4.15
N THR A 111 -11.45 -8.44 4.61
CA THR A 111 -12.91 -8.32 4.55
C THR A 111 -13.42 -7.07 5.26
N GLN A 112 -12.94 -6.78 6.47
CA GLN A 112 -13.31 -5.56 7.20
C GLN A 112 -12.97 -4.29 6.41
N LEU A 113 -11.78 -4.24 5.79
CA LEU A 113 -11.38 -3.13 4.94
C LEU A 113 -12.35 -2.94 3.76
N ILE A 114 -12.73 -4.03 3.07
CA ILE A 114 -13.70 -3.98 1.96
C ILE A 114 -15.06 -3.49 2.44
N ASP A 115 -15.58 -4.06 3.53
CA ASP A 115 -16.90 -3.71 4.07
C ASP A 115 -16.98 -2.22 4.39
N MET A 116 -15.89 -1.64 4.90
CA MET A 116 -15.83 -0.22 5.27
C MET A 116 -15.65 0.72 4.07
N LEU A 117 -14.96 0.29 3.03
CA LEU A 117 -14.75 1.07 1.80
C LEU A 117 -15.95 1.00 0.83
N GLY A 118 -16.80 -0.02 1.01
CA GLY A 118 -17.94 -0.31 0.17
C GLY A 118 -17.58 -1.19 -1.03
N GLU A 119 -18.53 -2.04 -1.44
CA GLU A 119 -18.35 -3.07 -2.48
C GLU A 119 -17.83 -2.53 -3.82
N ASN A 120 -18.11 -1.26 -4.14
CA ASN A 120 -17.65 -0.59 -5.35
C ASN A 120 -16.13 -0.42 -5.45
N ILE A 121 -15.38 -0.63 -4.36
CA ILE A 121 -13.92 -0.54 -4.37
C ILE A 121 -13.26 -1.81 -4.89
N CYS A 122 -13.95 -2.95 -4.87
CA CYS A 122 -13.39 -4.26 -5.22
C CYS A 122 -12.75 -4.26 -6.62
N ASP A 123 -13.39 -3.61 -7.59
CA ASP A 123 -12.89 -3.48 -8.97
C ASP A 123 -11.67 -2.57 -9.10
N ARG A 124 -11.29 -1.88 -8.03
CA ARG A 124 -10.17 -0.93 -7.98
C ARG A 124 -9.05 -1.40 -7.06
N ILE A 125 -9.09 -2.67 -6.65
CA ILE A 125 -8.02 -3.30 -5.86
C ILE A 125 -6.99 -3.92 -6.78
N ILE A 126 -5.73 -3.60 -6.49
CA ILE A 126 -4.56 -4.08 -7.21
C ILE A 126 -3.69 -4.84 -6.21
N PHE A 127 -3.43 -6.12 -6.46
CA PHE A 127 -2.48 -6.90 -5.67
C PHE A 127 -1.07 -6.72 -6.23
N CYS A 128 -0.16 -6.24 -5.38
CA CYS A 128 1.24 -5.97 -5.70
C CYS A 128 2.13 -6.97 -4.98
N PHE A 129 3.05 -7.63 -5.70
CA PHE A 129 3.94 -8.64 -5.12
C PHE A 129 5.35 -8.09 -4.92
N THR A 130 5.78 -7.96 -3.66
CA THR A 130 7.12 -7.52 -3.27
C THR A 130 8.08 -8.69 -3.14
N ASN A 131 9.39 -8.47 -3.24
CA ASN A 131 10.41 -9.53 -3.14
C ASN A 131 10.21 -10.69 -4.15
N ALA A 132 9.62 -10.41 -5.31
CA ALA A 132 9.22 -11.42 -6.28
C ALA A 132 10.33 -12.01 -7.15
N ARG A 133 11.61 -11.71 -6.84
CA ARG A 133 12.74 -12.29 -7.60
C ARG A 133 12.75 -13.81 -7.53
N SER A 134 12.47 -14.39 -6.37
CA SER A 134 12.44 -15.86 -6.18
C SER A 134 11.30 -16.53 -6.94
N THR A 135 10.28 -15.77 -7.35
CA THR A 135 9.13 -16.25 -8.11
C THR A 135 9.15 -15.72 -9.55
N PHE A 136 10.32 -15.29 -10.06
CA PHE A 136 10.47 -14.74 -11.42
C PHE A 136 9.49 -13.59 -11.73
N TYR A 137 9.27 -12.72 -10.76
CA TYR A 137 8.34 -11.59 -10.83
C TYR A 137 6.87 -12.00 -11.06
N THR A 138 6.53 -13.25 -10.72
CA THR A 138 5.15 -13.74 -10.73
C THR A 138 4.53 -13.74 -9.32
N PRO A 139 3.19 -13.78 -9.21
CA PRO A 139 2.46 -13.87 -7.94
C PRO A 139 2.82 -15.07 -7.04
N GLY A 140 3.52 -16.08 -7.56
CA GLY A 140 3.90 -17.28 -6.81
C GLY A 140 2.71 -18.02 -6.19
N ASP A 141 2.96 -18.65 -5.04
CA ASP A 141 1.97 -19.43 -4.29
C ASP A 141 0.85 -18.56 -3.71
N THR A 142 1.11 -17.28 -3.49
CA THR A 142 0.12 -16.34 -2.97
C THR A 142 -0.98 -16.04 -3.98
N GLY A 143 -0.65 -15.96 -5.28
CA GLY A 143 -1.58 -15.59 -6.34
C GLY A 143 -2.86 -16.43 -6.40
N PRO A 144 -2.77 -17.78 -6.45
CA PRO A 144 -3.94 -18.65 -6.41
C PRO A 144 -4.85 -18.45 -5.19
N LEU A 145 -4.31 -18.02 -4.04
CA LEU A 145 -5.08 -17.86 -2.80
C LEU A 145 -6.01 -16.63 -2.81
N LEU A 146 -5.77 -15.69 -3.73
CA LEU A 146 -6.53 -14.45 -3.91
C LEU A 146 -7.68 -14.58 -4.91
N LYS A 147 -7.75 -15.68 -5.66
CA LYS A 147 -8.81 -15.95 -6.65
C LYS A 147 -10.03 -16.68 -6.06
N ALA A 148 -10.01 -16.92 -4.75
CA ALA A 148 -10.97 -17.76 -4.02
C ALA A 148 -12.12 -16.96 -3.42
#